data_AF-A0A1Q2LGB5-F1
#
_entry.id   AF-A0A1Q2LGB5-F1
#
_cell.length_a   1.000
_cell.length_b   1.000
_cell.length_c   1.000
_cell.angle_alpha   90.00
_cell.angle_beta   90.00
_cell.angle_gamma   90.00
#
_symmetry.space_group_name_H-M   'P 1'
#
loop_
_entity.id
_entity.type
_entity.pdbx_description
1 polymer ?
#
loop_
_entity_poly.entity_id
_entity_poly.type
_entity_poly.pdbx_seq_one_letter_code
_entity_poly.pdbx_strand_id
1 'polypeptide(L)'
;MKHVGFVFFVSAFLMVKSAFCVPATMQNAYDNICWTCYSPEVAVQNFLSKYREPLRNLCFKKDAKACEMMATLYSALQNDIDAQDYYQMACKLGVKDSCAKVDVEEE
;
A
#
# COMPACT_ATOMS: atom_id res chain seq x y z
N MET A 1 -51.98 -10.52 -15.89
CA MET A 1 -50.79 -11.00 -15.16
C MET A 1 -50.02 -11.99 -16.02
N LYS A 2 -48.90 -11.57 -16.60
CA LYS A 2 -47.74 -12.39 -17.01
C LYS A 2 -46.67 -11.40 -17.48
N HIS A 3 -45.59 -11.34 -16.71
CA HIS A 3 -44.52 -10.35 -16.84
C HIS A 3 -43.78 -10.49 -18.17
N VAL A 4 -43.60 -9.33 -18.81
CA VAL A 4 -42.75 -9.09 -19.98
C VAL A 4 -41.30 -9.37 -19.58
N GLY A 5 -40.61 -10.20 -20.35
CA GLY A 5 -39.21 -10.56 -20.15
C GLY A 5 -38.31 -9.33 -20.19
N PHE A 6 -37.71 -9.01 -19.04
CA PHE A 6 -36.68 -7.99 -18.94
C PHE A 6 -35.35 -8.65 -19.28
N VAL A 7 -34.93 -8.52 -20.54
CA VAL A 7 -33.58 -8.87 -20.99
C VAL A 7 -32.62 -7.90 -20.30
N PHE A 8 -32.02 -8.34 -19.19
CA PHE A 8 -30.86 -7.68 -18.61
C PHE A 8 -29.70 -7.82 -19.59
N PHE A 9 -29.55 -6.84 -20.48
CA PHE A 9 -28.25 -6.51 -21.03
C PHE A 9 -27.38 -6.08 -19.85
N VAL A 10 -26.72 -7.05 -19.20
CA VAL A 10 -25.64 -6.75 -18.26
C VAL A 10 -24.50 -6.25 -19.12
N SER A 11 -24.52 -4.94 -19.39
CA SER A 11 -23.44 -4.23 -20.05
C SER A 11 -22.14 -4.60 -19.36
N ALA A 12 -21.31 -5.36 -20.08
CA ALA A 12 -19.95 -5.69 -19.71
C ALA A 12 -19.08 -4.42 -19.79
N PHE A 13 -19.34 -3.46 -18.91
CA PHE A 13 -18.36 -2.47 -18.49
C PHE A 13 -17.72 -3.00 -17.22
N LEU A 14 -16.96 -4.09 -17.35
CA LEU A 14 -15.82 -4.29 -16.45
C LEU A 14 -14.82 -3.21 -16.82
N MET A 15 -15.04 -2.00 -16.29
CA MET A 15 -13.95 -1.09 -16.02
C MET A 15 -13.07 -1.80 -14.98
N VAL A 16 -12.26 -2.75 -15.42
CA VAL A 16 -11.04 -3.08 -14.71
C VAL A 16 -10.19 -1.83 -14.89
N LYS A 17 -10.48 -0.82 -14.05
CA LYS A 17 -9.48 0.15 -13.65
C LYS A 17 -8.41 -0.73 -13.01
N SER A 18 -7.48 -1.19 -13.83
CA SER A 18 -6.19 -1.65 -13.38
C SER A 18 -5.48 -0.41 -12.84
N ALA A 19 -5.98 0.11 -11.72
CA ALA A 19 -5.16 0.86 -10.80
C ALA A 19 -4.03 -0.11 -10.48
N PHE A 20 -2.80 0.32 -10.70
CA PHE A 20 -1.64 -0.39 -10.19
C PHE A 20 -1.86 -0.46 -8.68
N CYS A 21 -2.35 -1.61 -8.25
CA CYS A 21 -2.61 -1.95 -6.87
C CYS A 21 -1.54 -2.95 -6.50
N VAL A 22 -1.00 -2.81 -5.29
CA VAL A 22 -0.26 -3.88 -4.62
C VAL A 22 -0.99 -5.22 -4.84
N PRO A 23 -0.35 -6.20 -5.49
CA PRO A 23 -0.91 -7.52 -5.69
C PRO A 23 -1.48 -8.10 -4.40
N ALA A 24 -2.63 -8.76 -4.48
CA ALA A 24 -3.32 -9.34 -3.33
C ALA A 24 -2.41 -10.27 -2.50
N THR A 25 -1.48 -10.98 -3.14
CA THR A 25 -0.49 -11.82 -2.45
C THR A 25 0.44 -11.02 -1.53
N MET A 26 0.85 -9.81 -1.93
CA MET A 26 1.67 -8.92 -1.11
C MET A 26 0.85 -8.23 -0.03
N GLN A 27 -0.37 -7.78 -0.37
CA GLN A 27 -1.30 -7.20 0.61
C GLN A 27 -1.58 -8.21 1.74
N ASN A 28 -1.96 -9.44 1.38
CA ASN A 28 -2.21 -10.50 2.37
C ASN A 28 -0.96 -10.80 3.19
N ALA A 29 0.23 -10.81 2.60
CA ALA A 29 1.48 -11.02 3.35
C ALA A 29 1.76 -9.86 4.32
N TYR A 30 1.45 -8.62 3.93
CA TYR A 30 1.61 -7.43 4.76
C TYR A 30 0.64 -7.43 5.93
N ASP A 31 -0.62 -7.77 5.68
CA ASP A 31 -1.67 -7.84 6.70
C ASP A 31 -1.42 -8.95 7.74
N ASN A 32 -0.64 -9.97 7.37
CA ASN A 32 -0.22 -11.05 8.27
C ASN A 32 1.12 -10.77 9.01
N ILE A 33 1.72 -9.59 8.84
CA ILE A 33 2.84 -9.18 9.69
C ILE A 33 2.31 -9.04 11.12
N CYS A 34 2.95 -9.73 12.08
CA CYS A 34 2.57 -9.60 13.48
C CYS A 34 3.17 -8.32 14.10
N TRP A 35 2.51 -7.18 13.89
CA TRP A 35 2.94 -5.87 14.38
C TRP A 35 3.01 -5.74 15.91
N THR A 36 2.27 -6.58 16.64
CA THR A 36 2.17 -6.54 18.10
C THR A 36 2.86 -7.73 18.79
N CYS A 37 3.64 -8.52 18.04
CA CYS A 37 4.41 -9.62 18.63
C CYS A 37 5.59 -9.11 19.46
N TYR A 38 6.25 -9.99 20.21
CA TYR A 38 7.46 -9.64 20.97
C TYR A 38 8.64 -9.23 20.08
N SER A 39 8.72 -9.78 18.87
CA SER A 39 9.79 -9.51 17.89
C SER A 39 9.23 -8.97 16.56
N PRO A 40 8.61 -7.78 16.56
CA PRO A 40 7.99 -7.21 15.36
C PRO A 40 9.04 -6.87 14.29
N GLU A 41 10.25 -6.45 14.69
CA GLU A 41 11.34 -6.10 13.78
C GLU A 41 11.73 -7.29 12.90
N VAL A 42 11.78 -8.50 13.48
CA VAL A 42 12.09 -9.73 12.73
C VAL A 42 11.00 -10.04 11.69
N ALA A 43 9.72 -9.88 12.05
CA ALA A 43 8.62 -10.10 11.13
C ALA A 43 8.65 -9.10 9.95
N VAL A 44 8.90 -7.82 10.26
CA VAL A 44 9.03 -6.75 9.27
C VAL A 44 10.24 -6.99 8.36
N GLN A 45 11.40 -7.38 8.91
CA GLN A 45 12.58 -7.71 8.13
C GLN A 45 12.35 -8.91 7.19
N ASN A 46 11.66 -9.95 7.65
CA ASN A 46 11.30 -11.11 6.82
C ASN A 46 10.37 -10.73 5.68
N PHE A 47 9.44 -9.79 5.90
CA PHE A 47 8.60 -9.28 4.83
C PHE A 47 9.41 -8.46 3.83
N LEU A 48 10.24 -7.53 4.30
CA LEU A 48 11.06 -6.67 3.44
C LEU A 48 12.09 -7.47 2.63
N SER A 49 12.70 -8.52 3.20
CA SER A 49 13.64 -9.37 2.47
C SER A 49 13.02 -10.02 1.22
N LYS A 50 11.71 -10.27 1.26
CA LYS A 50 10.94 -10.86 0.17
C LYS A 50 10.33 -9.83 -0.80
N TYR A 51 9.85 -8.69 -0.29
CA TYR A 51 8.98 -7.79 -1.05
C TYR A 51 9.51 -6.36 -1.24
N ARG A 52 10.70 -6.01 -0.71
CA ARG A 52 11.27 -4.66 -0.84
C ARG A 52 11.34 -4.19 -2.29
N GLU A 53 11.94 -4.97 -3.18
CA GLU A 53 12.13 -4.60 -4.57
C GLU A 53 10.81 -4.43 -5.35
N PRO A 54 9.86 -5.40 -5.29
CA PRO A 54 8.53 -5.22 -5.86
C PRO A 54 7.78 -3.98 -5.35
N LEU A 55 7.76 -3.75 -4.03
CA LEU A 55 7.06 -2.62 -3.43
C LEU A 55 7.70 -1.28 -3.80
N ARG A 56 9.03 -1.21 -3.78
CA ARG A 56 9.79 -0.06 -4.26
C ARG A 56 9.42 0.29 -5.70
N ASN A 57 9.41 -0.71 -6.58
CA ASN A 57 9.08 -0.51 -7.99
C ASN A 57 7.63 -0.06 -8.21
N LEU A 58 6.68 -0.57 -7.41
CA LEU A 58 5.28 -0.11 -7.44
C LEU A 58 5.16 1.33 -6.95
N CYS A 59 5.82 1.68 -5.84
CA CYS A 59 5.85 3.05 -5.34
C CYS A 59 6.44 4.02 -6.38
N PHE A 60 7.55 3.65 -7.05
CA PHE A 60 8.11 4.45 -8.14
C PHE A 60 7.13 4.63 -9.32
N LYS A 61 6.30 3.63 -9.58
CA LYS A 61 5.19 3.68 -10.54
C LYS A 61 3.95 4.41 -10.01
N LYS A 62 4.09 5.17 -8.91
CA LYS A 62 3.05 5.99 -8.29
C LYS A 62 1.91 5.20 -7.66
N ASP A 63 2.14 3.94 -7.26
CA ASP A 63 1.22 3.21 -6.39
C ASP A 63 1.32 3.77 -4.96
N ALA A 64 0.31 4.55 -4.58
CA ALA A 64 0.25 5.24 -3.29
C ALA A 64 0.28 4.27 -2.10
N LYS A 65 -0.35 3.10 -2.25
CA LYS A 65 -0.41 2.08 -1.19
C LYS A 65 0.96 1.41 -1.01
N ALA A 66 1.66 1.13 -2.10
CA ALA A 66 3.02 0.60 -2.04
C ALA A 66 3.98 1.58 -1.34
N CYS A 67 3.87 2.89 -1.62
CA CYS A 67 4.65 3.90 -0.90
C CYS A 67 4.34 3.93 0.59
N GLU A 68 3.06 3.91 0.97
CA GLU A 68 2.65 3.88 2.39
C GLU A 68 3.17 2.62 3.11
N MET A 69 3.10 1.44 2.47
CA MET A 69 3.63 0.21 3.03
C MET A 69 5.14 0.32 3.29
N MET A 70 5.90 0.81 2.30
CA MET A 70 7.34 1.02 2.45
C MET A 70 7.65 1.95 3.62
N ALA A 71 6.96 3.09 3.71
CA ALA A 71 7.13 4.04 4.80
C ALA A 71 6.87 3.40 6.17
N THR A 72 5.78 2.66 6.30
CA THR A 72 5.39 1.99 7.54
C THR A 72 6.41 0.92 7.95
N LEU A 73 6.91 0.13 6.99
CA LEU A 73 7.90 -0.92 7.25
C LEU A 73 9.24 -0.32 7.71
N TYR A 74 9.71 0.76 7.07
CA TYR A 74 10.95 1.42 7.48
C TYR A 74 10.82 2.12 8.82
N SER A 75 9.69 2.77 9.07
CA SER A 75 9.38 3.39 10.37
C SER A 75 9.38 2.35 11.49
N ALA A 76 8.78 1.17 11.26
CA ALA A 76 8.80 0.07 12.23
C ALA A 76 10.21 -0.49 12.49
N LEU A 77 11.16 -0.28 11.59
CA LEU A 77 12.58 -0.61 11.78
C LEU A 77 13.42 0.56 12.30
N GLN A 78 12.78 1.67 12.71
CA GLN A 78 13.44 2.89 13.18
C GLN A 78 14.42 3.47 12.14
N ASN A 79 14.16 3.22 10.86
CA ASN A 79 14.88 3.85 9.76
C ASN A 79 14.07 5.06 9.30
N ASP A 80 14.16 6.13 10.07
CA ASP A 80 13.32 7.32 9.90
C ASP A 80 13.61 8.06 8.60
N ILE A 81 14.87 8.04 8.13
CA ILE A 81 15.26 8.69 6.86
C ILE A 81 14.48 8.06 5.68
N ASP A 82 14.59 6.73 5.51
CA ASP A 82 13.85 6.05 4.44
C ASP A 82 12.34 6.17 4.65
N ALA A 83 11.88 6.09 5.91
CA ALA A 83 10.45 6.21 6.22
C ALA A 83 9.87 7.56 5.79
N GLN A 84 10.57 8.67 6.09
CA GLN A 84 10.16 10.01 5.73
C GLN A 84 10.07 10.19 4.22
N ASP A 85 11.05 9.70 3.47
CA ASP A 85 11.04 9.74 2.00
C ASP A 85 9.76 9.07 1.45
N TYR A 86 9.43 7.88 1.94
CA TYR A 86 8.24 7.15 1.47
C TYR A 86 6.93 7.76 1.98
N TYR A 87 6.86 8.28 3.22
CA TYR A 87 5.67 8.99 3.72
C TYR A 87 5.40 10.24 2.89
N GLN A 88 6.43 11.00 2.53
CA GLN A 88 6.30 12.15 1.64
C GLN A 88 5.77 11.75 0.26
N MET A 89 6.28 10.65 -0.32
CA MET A 89 5.78 10.16 -1.61
C MET A 89 4.31 9.71 -1.52
N ALA A 90 3.94 8.94 -0.50
CA ALA A 90 2.57 8.49 -0.28
C ALA A 90 1.61 9.67 -0.03
N CYS A 91 2.04 10.67 0.74
CA CYS A 91 1.30 11.90 0.96
C CYS A 91 1.05 12.68 -0.34
N LYS A 92 2.09 12.89 -1.16
CA LYS A 92 1.98 13.54 -2.49
C LYS A 92 1.03 12.80 -3.43
N LEU A 93 0.85 11.49 -3.22
CA LEU A 93 -0.09 10.64 -3.95
C LEU A 93 -1.50 10.57 -3.33
N GLY A 94 -1.75 11.30 -2.25
CA GLY A 94 -3.08 11.47 -1.65
C GLY A 94 -3.37 10.59 -0.43
N VAL A 95 -2.39 9.84 0.10
CA VAL A 95 -2.56 9.08 1.35
C VAL A 95 -2.48 10.04 2.54
N LYS A 96 -3.65 10.46 3.04
CA LYS A 96 -3.75 11.45 4.12
C LYS A 96 -3.03 11.04 5.40
N ASP A 97 -3.12 9.76 5.76
CA ASP A 97 -2.48 9.21 6.96
C ASP A 97 -0.95 9.29 6.88
N SER A 98 -0.40 9.21 5.65
CA SER A 98 1.04 9.42 5.43
C SER A 98 1.42 10.89 5.59
N CYS A 99 0.57 11.84 5.18
CA CYS A 99 0.85 13.27 5.36
C CYS A 99 1.01 13.66 6.83
N ALA A 100 0.22 13.07 7.73
CA ALA A 100 0.32 13.31 9.16
C ALA A 100 1.60 12.75 9.80
N LYS A 101 2.37 11.94 9.05
CA LYS A 101 3.62 11.31 9.48
C LYS A 101 4.85 11.91 8.82
N VAL A 102 4.67 12.86 7.92
CA VAL A 102 5.76 13.62 7.33
C VAL A 102 6.24 14.63 8.37
N ASP A 103 7.51 14.54 8.74
CA ASP A 103 8.13 15.57 9.57
C ASP A 103 8.22 16.85 8.74
N VAL A 104 7.66 17.93 9.28
CA VAL A 104 7.80 19.26 8.69
C VAL A 104 9.08 19.81 9.28
N GLU A 105 10.19 19.69 8.54
CA GLU A 105 11.37 20.49 8.87
C GLU A 105 10.97 21.96 8.66
N GLU A 106 10.77 22.70 9.76
CA GLU A 106 10.65 24.15 9.72
C GLU A 106 12.02 24.69 9.26
N GLU A 107 12.10 25.15 8.00
CA GLU A 107 13.24 25.90 7.44
C GLU A 107 13.54 27.19 8.23
#